data_AF-A0A3N0GKZ1-F1
#
_entry.id   AF-A0A3N0GKZ1-F1
#
_cell.length_a   1.000
_cell.length_b   1.000
_cell.length_c   1.000
_cell.angle_alpha   90.00
_cell.angle_beta   90.00
_cell.angle_gamma   90.00
#
_symmetry.space_group_name_H-M   'P 1'
#
loop_
_entity.id
_entity.type
_entity.pdbx_description
1 polymer ?
#
loop_
_entity_poly.entity_id
_entity_poly.type
_entity_poly.pdbx_seq_one_letter_code
_entity_poly.pdbx_strand_id
1 'polypeptide(L)'
;MTGYRREEFGQAWLDADRNGCDTRNDILRRDVRSAVLDPRTHGCVVLTGVLPDPYLGRDVPFRRGAGDEVDIDHVVALGNAWATGAARFDIRTRAALANDPLGLLAVDLHTNRSKGDGDAATWLPPYKPFRCAYVARQIAVKAKYGLWVTPAERAAMSRVLASCPGRQVPADVTHAPTRVDQKVEEPAPAAAASPRALVGGSTYYANCDAVRAAGAAPIHVGDPGYSRRLDRDGDGVGCE
;
A
#
# COMPACT_ATOMS: atom_id res chain seq x y z
N MET A 1 -1.05 12.70 -4.12
CA MET A 1 -0.10 13.27 -3.13
C MET A 1 1.19 13.60 -3.85
N THR A 2 1.72 14.82 -3.73
CA THR A 2 2.90 15.24 -4.49
C THR A 2 4.14 14.45 -4.05
N GLY A 3 4.86 13.87 -5.02
CA GLY A 3 6.15 13.21 -4.81
C GLY A 3 6.11 11.83 -4.18
N TYR A 4 4.95 11.31 -3.78
CA TYR A 4 4.84 9.95 -3.24
C TYR A 4 4.79 8.92 -4.37
N ARG A 5 5.67 7.91 -4.29
CA ARG A 5 5.60 6.65 -5.03
C ARG A 5 5.96 5.52 -4.08
N ARG A 6 5.51 4.28 -4.36
CA ARG A 6 5.82 3.14 -3.47
C ARG A 6 7.31 2.82 -3.43
N GLU A 7 8.00 3.06 -4.55
CA GLU A 7 9.44 2.84 -4.70
C GLU A 7 10.27 3.78 -3.83
N GLU A 8 9.68 4.89 -3.35
CA GLU A 8 10.32 5.76 -2.36
C GLU A 8 10.53 5.04 -1.02
N PHE A 9 9.90 3.88 -0.79
CA PHE A 9 10.13 3.05 0.39
C PHE A 9 11.12 1.90 0.15
N GLY A 10 11.81 1.90 -0.99
CA GLY A 10 12.75 0.86 -1.36
C GLY A 10 12.06 -0.38 -1.94
N GLN A 11 12.81 -1.48 -1.97
CA GLN A 11 12.28 -2.76 -2.47
C GLN A 11 11.09 -3.22 -1.62
N ALA A 12 9.99 -3.57 -2.27
CA ALA A 12 8.85 -4.19 -1.62
C ALA A 12 9.24 -5.54 -1.03
N TRP A 13 8.85 -5.77 0.23
CA TRP A 13 9.12 -7.01 0.97
C TRP A 13 10.62 -7.32 1.01
N LEU A 14 11.39 -6.40 1.59
CA LEU A 14 12.80 -6.66 1.89
C LEU A 14 12.88 -7.79 2.93
N ASP A 15 13.89 -8.64 2.84
CA ASP A 15 14.34 -9.45 3.98
C ASP A 15 15.09 -8.50 4.94
N ALA A 16 14.32 -7.75 5.73
CA ALA A 16 14.82 -6.63 6.52
C ALA A 16 15.60 -7.11 7.76
N ASP A 17 15.24 -8.26 8.32
CA ASP A 17 15.90 -8.86 9.48
C ASP A 17 16.99 -9.89 9.10
N ARG A 18 17.13 -10.21 7.81
CA ARG A 18 18.11 -11.16 7.25
C ARG A 18 17.93 -12.58 7.72
N ASN A 19 16.68 -12.97 7.97
CA ASN A 19 16.35 -14.33 8.38
C ASN A 19 16.29 -15.32 7.19
N GLY A 20 16.41 -14.82 5.94
CA GLY A 20 16.34 -15.61 4.71
C GLY A 20 14.95 -15.64 4.06
N CYS A 21 13.95 -15.03 4.68
CA CYS A 21 12.59 -14.88 4.19
C CYS A 21 12.31 -13.41 3.88
N ASP A 22 11.55 -13.13 2.82
CA ASP A 22 11.05 -11.77 2.64
C ASP A 22 10.00 -11.43 3.72
N THR A 23 9.88 -10.14 4.02
CA THR A 23 8.93 -9.66 5.03
C THR A 23 7.50 -10.13 4.74
N ARG A 24 7.08 -10.28 3.47
CA ARG A 24 5.73 -10.77 3.14
C ARG A 24 5.52 -12.17 3.71
N ASN A 25 6.47 -13.07 3.50
CA ASN A 25 6.38 -14.43 3.99
C ASN A 25 6.55 -14.52 5.51
N ASP A 26 7.30 -13.61 6.14
CA ASP A 26 7.32 -13.51 7.61
C ASP A 26 5.94 -13.18 8.18
N ILE A 27 5.25 -12.21 7.58
CA ILE A 27 3.89 -11.83 8.00
C ILE A 27 2.89 -12.95 7.70
N LEU A 28 2.97 -13.60 6.53
CA LEU A 28 2.12 -14.75 6.24
C LEU A 28 2.36 -15.90 7.22
N ARG A 29 3.61 -16.22 7.56
CA ARG A 29 3.93 -17.28 8.55
C ARG A 29 3.41 -16.93 9.94
N ARG A 30 3.41 -15.65 10.31
CA ARG A 30 2.87 -15.18 11.59
C ARG A 30 1.35 -15.27 11.66
N ASP A 31 0.67 -14.87 10.58
CA ASP A 31 -0.78 -14.59 10.61
C ASP A 31 -1.63 -15.74 10.04
N VAL A 32 -1.10 -16.53 9.09
CA VAL A 32 -1.82 -17.65 8.47
C VAL A 32 -1.72 -18.90 9.35
N ARG A 33 -2.88 -19.43 9.77
CA ARG A 33 -2.99 -20.67 10.54
C ARG A 33 -2.94 -21.89 9.65
N SER A 34 -2.47 -23.01 10.21
CA SER A 34 -2.33 -24.29 9.50
C SER A 34 -1.56 -24.14 8.19
N ALA A 35 -0.54 -23.27 8.21
CA ALA A 35 0.24 -22.92 7.04
C ALA A 35 1.02 -24.13 6.50
N VAL A 36 0.87 -24.40 5.21
CA VAL A 36 1.74 -25.34 4.49
C VAL A 36 2.88 -24.53 3.89
N LEU A 37 4.12 -24.94 4.20
CA LEU A 37 5.33 -24.24 3.77
C LEU A 37 5.99 -24.97 2.60
N ASP A 38 6.62 -24.24 1.67
CA ASP A 38 7.39 -24.84 0.59
C ASP A 38 8.74 -25.37 1.15
N PRO A 39 8.95 -26.70 1.16
CA PRO A 39 10.18 -27.29 1.72
C PRO A 39 11.44 -26.86 0.97
N ARG A 40 11.33 -26.43 -0.30
CA ARG A 40 12.45 -25.96 -1.11
C ARG A 40 12.97 -24.58 -0.69
N THR A 41 12.22 -23.89 0.17
CA THR A 41 12.53 -22.52 0.62
C THR A 41 12.98 -22.47 2.07
N HIS A 42 13.43 -23.61 2.61
CA HIS A 42 13.80 -23.75 4.03
C HIS A 42 12.68 -23.27 4.98
N GLY A 43 11.43 -23.46 4.55
CA GLY A 43 10.24 -23.07 5.28
C GLY A 43 9.77 -21.63 5.06
N CYS A 44 10.47 -20.77 4.32
CA CYS A 44 10.04 -19.38 4.16
C CYS A 44 8.67 -19.22 3.49
N VAL A 45 8.49 -19.83 2.33
CA VAL A 45 7.32 -19.58 1.49
C VAL A 45 6.08 -20.27 2.04
N VAL A 46 5.05 -19.50 2.37
CA VAL A 46 3.70 -20.04 2.66
C VAL A 46 2.99 -20.37 1.34
N LEU A 47 2.53 -21.61 1.19
CA LEU A 47 1.80 -22.12 0.03
C LEU A 47 0.29 -22.05 0.23
N THR A 48 -0.20 -22.52 1.36
CA THR A 48 -1.63 -22.52 1.71
C THR A 48 -1.84 -22.33 3.20
N GLY A 49 -3.07 -22.04 3.60
CA GLY A 49 -3.51 -22.04 4.99
C GLY A 49 -4.83 -21.29 5.16
N VAL A 50 -5.13 -20.88 6.38
CA VAL A 50 -6.33 -20.10 6.70
C VAL A 50 -5.93 -18.85 7.47
N LEU A 51 -6.26 -17.68 6.90
CA LEU A 51 -6.08 -16.39 7.55
C LEU A 51 -7.31 -16.05 8.39
N PRO A 52 -7.22 -15.98 9.74
CA PRO A 52 -8.25 -15.33 10.55
C PRO A 52 -8.20 -13.82 10.32
N ASP A 53 -8.95 -13.34 9.33
CA ASP A 53 -8.81 -11.97 8.82
C ASP A 53 -9.30 -10.93 9.83
N PRO A 54 -8.43 -10.00 10.27
CA PRO A 54 -8.81 -9.02 11.29
C PRO A 54 -9.72 -7.91 10.74
N TYR A 55 -9.78 -7.70 9.42
CA TYR A 55 -10.54 -6.62 8.81
C TYR A 55 -12.01 -6.99 8.56
N LEU A 56 -12.27 -8.26 8.27
CA LEU A 56 -13.58 -8.86 8.02
C LEU A 56 -14.11 -9.61 9.24
N GLY A 57 -13.24 -10.06 10.16
CA GLY A 57 -13.63 -10.84 11.33
C GLY A 57 -14.09 -12.25 10.99
N ARG A 58 -13.56 -12.84 9.91
CA ARG A 58 -13.85 -14.20 9.45
C ARG A 58 -12.60 -14.85 8.85
N ASP A 59 -12.63 -16.15 8.70
CA ASP A 59 -11.54 -16.89 8.06
C ASP A 59 -11.55 -16.68 6.54
N VAL A 60 -10.37 -16.46 5.97
CA VAL A 60 -10.10 -16.33 4.53
C VAL A 60 -9.11 -17.43 4.14
N PRO A 61 -9.45 -18.34 3.20
CA PRO A 61 -8.49 -19.32 2.73
C PRO A 61 -7.35 -18.61 2.00
N PHE A 62 -6.12 -19.02 2.28
CA PHE A 62 -4.94 -18.56 1.57
C PHE A 62 -4.41 -19.65 0.66
N ARG A 63 -4.17 -19.31 -0.60
CA ARG A 63 -3.44 -20.11 -1.57
C ARG A 63 -2.56 -19.22 -2.41
N ARG A 64 -1.25 -19.48 -2.36
CA ARG A 64 -0.26 -18.78 -3.15
C ARG A 64 -0.59 -18.90 -4.65
N GLY A 65 -0.59 -17.77 -5.34
CA GLY A 65 -0.87 -17.69 -6.78
C GLY A 65 -2.34 -17.70 -7.17
N ALA A 66 -3.28 -17.76 -6.22
CA ALA A 66 -4.72 -17.66 -6.50
C ALA A 66 -5.21 -16.22 -6.80
N GLY A 67 -4.36 -15.21 -6.60
CA GLY A 67 -4.56 -13.84 -7.09
C GLY A 67 -5.36 -12.91 -6.18
N ASP A 68 -6.37 -13.39 -5.46
CA ASP A 68 -7.43 -12.49 -4.95
C ASP A 68 -7.79 -12.62 -3.45
N GLU A 69 -7.07 -13.45 -2.69
CA GLU A 69 -7.50 -13.81 -1.33
C GLU A 69 -6.86 -12.93 -0.24
N VAL A 70 -5.53 -12.81 -0.23
CA VAL A 70 -4.78 -12.19 0.88
C VAL A 70 -3.67 -11.27 0.38
N ASP A 71 -3.55 -10.12 1.01
CA ASP A 71 -2.44 -9.18 0.86
C ASP A 71 -1.81 -8.82 2.22
N ILE A 72 -0.65 -8.19 2.20
CA ILE A 72 -0.04 -7.63 3.41
C ILE A 72 -0.29 -6.13 3.44
N ASP A 73 -1.04 -5.67 4.43
CA ASP A 73 -1.33 -4.25 4.62
C ASP A 73 -0.28 -3.58 5.49
N HIS A 74 0.08 -2.36 5.10
CA HIS A 74 0.69 -1.36 5.97
C HIS A 74 -0.42 -0.65 6.76
N VAL A 75 -0.58 -1.02 8.03
CA VAL A 75 -1.65 -0.51 8.91
C VAL A 75 -1.63 1.03 8.96
N VAL A 76 -0.44 1.64 8.92
CA VAL A 76 -0.28 3.03 8.47
C VAL A 76 0.05 2.98 6.98
N ALA A 77 -0.87 3.41 6.13
CA ALA A 77 -0.64 3.39 4.68
C ALA A 77 0.64 4.16 4.31
N LEU A 78 1.43 3.66 3.37
CA LEU A 78 2.69 4.30 2.98
C LEU A 78 2.50 5.73 2.47
N GLY A 79 1.40 6.02 1.76
CA GLY A 79 1.06 7.39 1.38
C GLY A 79 0.75 8.27 2.60
N ASN A 80 -0.03 7.77 3.57
CA ASN A 80 -0.25 8.51 4.82
C ASN A 80 1.06 8.75 5.58
N ALA A 81 1.94 7.76 5.68
CA ALA A 81 3.25 7.92 6.29
C ALA A 81 4.09 8.98 5.57
N TRP A 82 4.07 9.00 4.23
CA TRP A 82 4.74 10.02 3.42
C TRP A 82 4.26 11.42 3.77
N ALA A 83 2.94 11.65 3.73
CA ALA A 83 2.33 12.92 4.10
C ALA A 83 2.54 13.32 5.56
N THR A 84 2.83 12.37 6.44
CA THR A 84 2.95 12.58 7.88
C THR A 84 4.37 12.43 8.45
N GLY A 85 5.39 12.48 7.58
CA GLY A 85 6.78 12.65 7.99
C GLY A 85 7.80 11.84 7.20
N ALA A 86 7.41 10.71 6.63
CA ALA A 86 8.35 9.80 5.98
C ALA A 86 9.05 10.38 4.74
N ALA A 87 8.45 11.41 4.12
CA ALA A 87 9.09 12.16 3.03
C ALA A 87 10.45 12.78 3.41
N ARG A 88 10.71 12.99 4.71
CA ARG A 88 11.96 13.59 5.22
C ARG A 88 13.00 12.57 5.67
N PHE A 89 12.64 11.29 5.70
CA PHE A 89 13.54 10.23 6.12
C PHE A 89 14.58 9.94 5.04
N ASP A 90 15.70 9.29 5.39
CA ASP A 90 16.53 8.64 4.39
C ASP A 90 15.86 7.34 3.91
N ILE A 91 16.20 6.88 2.70
CA ILE A 91 15.62 5.68 2.10
C ILE A 91 15.67 4.44 3.00
N ARG A 92 16.72 4.28 3.82
CA ARG A 92 16.85 3.11 4.70
C ARG A 92 15.86 3.14 5.87
N THR A 93 15.51 4.33 6.33
CA THR A 93 14.49 4.53 7.36
C THR A 93 13.09 4.30 6.77
N ARG A 94 12.85 4.75 5.53
CA ARG A 94 11.60 4.41 4.80
C ARG A 94 11.46 2.91 4.55
N ALA A 95 12.54 2.26 4.12
CA ALA A 95 12.57 0.81 3.93
C ALA A 95 12.30 0.05 5.24
N ALA A 96 12.84 0.53 6.37
CA ALA A 96 12.52 -0.06 7.67
C ALA A 96 11.03 0.07 7.99
N LEU A 97 10.46 1.26 7.85
CA LEU A 97 9.03 1.50 8.09
C LEU A 97 8.13 0.60 7.22
N ALA A 98 8.49 0.41 5.95
CA ALA A 98 7.72 -0.44 5.04
C ALA A 98 7.84 -1.94 5.32
N ASN A 99 8.84 -2.36 6.10
CA ASN A 99 9.10 -3.78 6.37
C ASN A 99 9.01 -4.14 7.86
N ASP A 100 8.57 -3.22 8.73
CA ASP A 100 8.45 -3.47 10.17
C ASP A 100 7.21 -4.30 10.50
N PRO A 101 7.34 -5.51 11.07
CA PRO A 101 6.20 -6.35 11.45
C PRO A 101 5.21 -5.70 12.41
N LEU A 102 5.61 -4.67 13.18
CA LEU A 102 4.70 -3.89 14.03
C LEU A 102 3.58 -3.22 13.22
N GLY A 103 3.90 -2.78 12.00
CA GLY A 103 3.00 -2.07 11.10
C GLY A 103 2.36 -2.91 10.00
N LEU A 104 2.61 -4.22 9.97
CA LEU A 104 2.16 -5.10 8.91
C LEU A 104 1.15 -6.15 9.40
N LEU A 105 0.15 -6.46 8.58
CA LEU A 105 -0.83 -7.52 8.82
C LEU A 105 -1.17 -8.24 7.51
N ALA A 106 -1.29 -9.57 7.53
CA ALA A 106 -1.97 -10.29 6.47
C ALA A 106 -3.48 -10.03 6.57
N VAL A 107 -4.09 -9.63 5.46
CA VAL A 107 -5.51 -9.24 5.39
C VAL A 107 -6.16 -9.58 4.05
N ASP A 108 -7.48 -9.61 3.99
CA ASP A 108 -8.29 -9.73 2.78
C ASP A 108 -7.91 -8.64 1.76
N LEU A 109 -7.62 -9.09 0.54
CA LEU A 109 -7.07 -8.24 -0.52
C LEU A 109 -8.03 -7.13 -0.96
N HIS A 110 -9.33 -7.40 -1.11
CA HIS A 110 -10.29 -6.41 -1.57
C HIS A 110 -10.54 -5.32 -0.51
N THR A 111 -10.70 -5.76 0.74
CA THR A 111 -10.89 -4.87 1.88
C THR A 111 -9.67 -3.98 2.07
N ASN A 112 -8.46 -4.54 1.94
CA ASN A 112 -7.22 -3.78 1.97
C ASN A 112 -7.13 -2.74 0.84
N ARG A 113 -7.45 -3.13 -0.40
CA ARG A 113 -7.41 -2.20 -1.54
C ARG A 113 -8.40 -1.04 -1.38
N SER A 114 -9.55 -1.26 -0.72
CA SER A 114 -10.51 -0.18 -0.43
C SER A 114 -9.96 0.90 0.53
N LYS A 115 -8.94 0.57 1.34
CA LYS A 115 -8.28 1.52 2.25
C LYS A 115 -7.46 2.56 1.49
N GLY A 116 -6.79 2.16 0.41
CA GLY A 116 -5.87 3.00 -0.34
C GLY A 116 -4.80 3.64 0.57
N ASP A 117 -4.54 4.94 0.36
CA ASP A 117 -3.64 5.74 1.21
C ASP A 117 -4.35 6.37 2.43
N GLY A 118 -5.52 5.83 2.81
CA GLY A 118 -6.37 6.38 3.85
C GLY A 118 -5.74 6.33 5.26
N ASP A 119 -6.11 7.32 6.07
CA ASP A 119 -5.80 7.39 7.50
C ASP A 119 -7.02 6.96 8.34
N ALA A 120 -6.90 7.02 9.67
CA ALA A 120 -8.00 6.63 10.56
C ALA A 120 -9.28 7.48 10.40
N ALA A 121 -9.20 8.67 9.81
CA ALA A 121 -10.35 9.52 9.55
C ALA A 121 -11.07 9.16 8.25
N THR A 122 -10.36 8.66 7.24
CA THR A 122 -10.94 8.29 5.95
C THR A 122 -11.33 6.82 5.85
N TRP A 123 -10.65 5.94 6.56
CA TRP A 123 -10.93 4.51 6.51
C TRP A 123 -10.68 3.80 7.86
N LEU A 124 -11.59 2.90 8.21
CA LEU A 124 -11.46 1.98 9.33
C LEU A 124 -11.93 0.58 8.90
N PRO A 125 -11.35 -0.50 9.43
CA PRO A 125 -11.79 -1.86 9.10
C PRO A 125 -13.30 -2.04 9.27
N PRO A 126 -13.99 -2.74 8.36
CA PRO A 126 -15.43 -2.94 8.46
C PRO A 126 -15.81 -3.76 9.70
N TYR A 127 -14.97 -4.71 10.11
CA TYR A 127 -15.13 -5.43 11.37
C TYR A 127 -14.85 -4.53 12.58
N LYS A 128 -15.92 -3.93 13.11
CA LYS A 128 -15.86 -2.96 14.23
C LYS A 128 -15.08 -3.44 15.46
N PRO A 129 -15.18 -4.70 15.92
CA PRO A 129 -14.43 -5.16 17.09
C PRO A 129 -12.91 -5.02 16.96
N PHE A 130 -12.37 -5.04 15.73
CA PHE A 130 -10.93 -4.88 15.52
C PHE A 130 -10.45 -3.42 15.50
N ARG A 131 -11.34 -2.43 15.36
CA ARG A 131 -10.95 -1.01 15.16
C ARG A 131 -10.07 -0.45 16.28
N CYS A 132 -10.29 -0.85 17.52
CA CYS A 132 -9.45 -0.45 18.64
C CYS A 132 -8.02 -0.95 18.51
N ALA A 133 -7.84 -2.23 18.13
CA ALA A 133 -6.53 -2.80 17.90
C ALA A 133 -5.83 -2.16 16.68
N TYR A 134 -6.60 -1.90 15.61
CA TYR A 134 -6.12 -1.19 14.43
C TYR A 134 -5.57 0.20 14.76
N VAL A 135 -6.36 1.05 15.42
CA VAL A 135 -5.94 2.41 15.81
C VAL A 135 -4.77 2.39 16.80
N ALA A 136 -4.80 1.50 17.80
CA ALA A 136 -3.68 1.38 18.75
C ALA A 136 -2.38 0.98 18.05
N ARG A 137 -2.44 0.11 17.03
CA ARG A 137 -1.28 -0.26 16.22
C ARG A 137 -0.78 0.89 15.34
N GLN A 138 -1.68 1.68 14.73
CA GLN A 138 -1.27 2.89 14.01
C GLN A 138 -0.51 3.86 14.92
N ILE A 139 -0.99 4.06 16.15
CA ILE A 139 -0.29 4.89 17.15
C ILE A 139 1.09 4.31 17.49
N ALA A 140 1.20 2.99 17.67
CA ALA A 140 2.49 2.32 17.93
C ALA A 140 3.52 2.63 16.83
N VAL A 141 3.12 2.42 15.56
CA VAL A 141 3.98 2.67 14.40
C VAL A 141 4.36 4.14 14.30
N LYS A 142 3.37 5.05 14.39
CA LYS A 142 3.63 6.48 14.31
C LYS A 142 4.53 6.98 15.43
N ALA A 143 4.37 6.45 16.65
CA ALA A 143 5.26 6.75 17.76
C ALA A 143 6.68 6.22 17.54
N LYS A 144 6.83 4.97 17.08
CA LYS A 144 8.14 4.35 16.80
C LYS A 144 8.95 5.12 15.75
N TYR A 145 8.30 5.61 14.71
CA TYR A 145 8.96 6.31 13.60
C TYR A 145 8.89 7.84 13.69
N GLY A 146 8.25 8.41 14.71
CA GLY A 146 8.10 9.87 14.85
C GLY A 146 7.21 10.52 13.78
N LEU A 147 6.24 9.78 13.24
CA LEU A 147 5.26 10.31 12.29
C LEU A 147 4.21 11.15 13.03
N TRP A 148 3.78 12.26 12.45
CA TRP A 148 2.70 13.07 13.03
C TRP A 148 1.31 12.53 12.69
N VAL A 149 0.31 13.09 13.35
CA VAL A 149 -1.11 12.76 13.17
C VAL A 149 -1.84 14.04 12.82
N THR A 150 -2.65 14.03 11.76
CA THR A 150 -3.44 15.20 11.37
C THR A 150 -4.54 15.49 12.41
N PRO A 151 -5.09 16.70 12.50
CA PRO A 151 -6.20 16.97 13.42
C PRO A 151 -7.42 16.05 13.20
N ALA A 152 -7.76 15.76 11.94
CA ALA A 152 -8.86 14.87 11.58
C ALA A 152 -8.59 13.42 12.00
N GLU A 153 -7.38 12.93 11.71
CA GLU A 153 -6.92 11.59 12.10
C GLU A 153 -6.93 11.44 13.63
N ARG A 154 -6.41 12.43 14.37
CA ARG A 154 -6.40 12.45 15.83
C ARG A 154 -7.81 12.38 16.40
N ALA A 155 -8.73 13.16 15.85
CA ALA A 155 -10.13 13.15 16.28
C ALA A 155 -10.78 11.78 16.04
N ALA A 156 -10.51 11.15 14.89
CA ALA A 156 -11.00 9.81 14.58
C ALA A 156 -10.42 8.74 15.52
N MET A 157 -9.10 8.74 15.71
CA MET A 157 -8.42 7.83 16.64
C MET A 157 -8.98 7.97 18.06
N SER A 158 -9.18 9.21 18.53
CA SER A 158 -9.73 9.48 19.86
C SER A 158 -11.16 8.96 20.00
N ARG A 159 -12.02 9.15 18.99
CA ARG A 159 -13.40 8.60 18.99
C ARG A 159 -13.42 7.08 19.05
N VAL A 160 -12.55 6.41 18.29
CA VAL A 160 -12.45 4.94 18.33
C VAL A 160 -11.99 4.47 19.71
N LEU A 161 -10.92 5.07 20.24
CA LEU A 161 -10.34 4.66 21.52
C LEU A 161 -11.25 4.97 22.73
N ALA A 162 -12.12 5.97 22.64
CA ALA A 162 -13.14 6.23 23.66
C ALA A 162 -14.08 5.03 23.89
N SER A 163 -14.27 4.16 22.88
CA SER A 163 -15.06 2.92 23.01
C SER A 163 -14.31 1.76 23.67
N CYS A 164 -13.02 1.93 23.96
CA CYS A 164 -12.14 0.90 24.51
C CYS A 164 -11.04 1.49 25.42
N PRO A 165 -11.43 2.07 26.57
CA PRO A 165 -10.52 2.85 27.44
C PRO A 165 -9.35 2.06 28.05
N GLY A 166 -9.36 0.72 28.00
CA GLY A 166 -8.25 -0.14 28.42
C GLY A 166 -7.34 -0.63 27.29
N ARG A 167 -7.53 -0.15 26.04
CA ARG A 167 -6.76 -0.63 24.89
C ARG A 167 -5.30 -0.20 25.00
N GLN A 168 -4.43 -1.16 25.27
CA GLN A 168 -2.98 -0.96 25.25
C GLN A 168 -2.45 -0.86 23.81
N VAL A 169 -1.47 0.01 23.62
CA VAL A 169 -0.64 0.04 22.41
C VAL A 169 0.13 -1.28 22.33
N PRO A 170 0.13 -1.99 21.18
CA PRO A 170 0.88 -3.23 21.06
C PRO A 170 2.38 -3.00 21.29
N ALA A 171 3.02 -3.93 21.99
CA ALA A 171 4.47 -3.92 22.16
C ALA A 171 5.18 -4.22 20.84
N ASP A 172 6.35 -3.62 20.64
CA ASP A 172 7.25 -3.90 19.53
C ASP A 172 8.09 -5.14 19.83
N VAL A 173 7.46 -6.31 19.74
CA VAL A 173 8.06 -7.59 20.15
C VAL A 173 9.23 -8.04 19.26
N THR A 174 9.27 -7.57 18.01
CA THR A 174 10.35 -7.91 17.07
C THR A 174 11.56 -7.01 17.26
N HIS A 175 11.40 -5.86 17.92
CA HIS A 175 12.44 -4.85 18.07
C HIS A 175 13.12 -4.49 16.75
N ALA A 176 12.35 -4.53 15.64
CA ALA A 176 12.88 -4.26 14.32
C ALA A 176 13.49 -2.84 14.28
N PRO A 177 14.72 -2.67 13.74
CA PRO A 177 15.37 -1.38 13.76
C PRO A 177 14.59 -0.36 12.93
N THR A 178 14.58 0.92 13.35
CA THR A 178 13.94 2.00 12.60
C THR A 178 14.69 2.39 11.32
N ARG A 179 15.83 1.76 11.05
CA ARG A 179 16.65 1.95 9.86
C ARG A 179 17.30 0.63 9.46
N VAL A 180 17.13 0.21 8.21
CA VAL A 180 17.75 -1.03 7.71
C VAL A 180 19.25 -0.86 7.47
N ASP A 181 20.02 -1.93 7.60
CA ASP A 181 21.47 -1.90 7.38
C ASP A 181 21.86 -2.25 5.93
N GLN A 182 20.94 -2.88 5.18
CA GLN A 182 21.03 -3.16 3.75
C GLN A 182 21.28 -1.87 2.97
N LYS A 183 22.05 -1.99 1.88
CA LYS A 183 22.24 -0.88 0.94
C LYS A 183 20.99 -0.73 0.08
N VAL A 184 20.14 0.22 0.45
CA VAL A 184 18.98 0.65 -0.35
C VAL A 184 19.33 1.97 -1.02
N GLU A 185 19.01 2.08 -2.31
CA GLU A 185 19.24 3.28 -3.10
C GLU A 185 17.92 4.03 -3.29
N GLU A 186 17.99 5.36 -3.29
CA GLU A 186 16.84 6.19 -3.64
C GLU A 186 16.39 5.85 -5.06
N PRO A 187 15.08 5.78 -5.33
CA PRO A 187 14.63 5.64 -6.70
C PRO A 187 15.11 6.86 -7.51
N ALA A 188 15.42 6.63 -8.78
CA ALA A 188 15.72 7.74 -9.67
C ALA A 188 14.58 8.77 -9.58
N PRO A 189 14.90 10.09 -9.60
CA PRO A 189 13.87 11.11 -9.68
C PRO A 189 12.89 10.68 -10.77
N ALA A 190 11.59 10.75 -10.49
CA ALA A 190 10.61 10.61 -11.55
C ALA A 190 11.09 11.52 -12.67
N ALA A 191 11.47 10.95 -13.82
CA ALA A 191 11.88 11.75 -14.95
C ALA A 191 10.77 12.78 -15.07
N ALA A 192 11.09 14.05 -14.84
CA ALA A 192 10.16 15.13 -15.11
C ALA A 192 9.67 14.78 -16.49
N ALA A 193 8.38 14.46 -16.64
CA ALA A 193 7.81 14.08 -17.92
C ALA A 193 8.42 15.09 -18.88
N SER A 194 9.35 14.65 -19.75
CA SER A 194 9.98 15.59 -20.66
C SER A 194 8.82 16.33 -21.26
N PRO A 195 8.78 17.67 -21.27
CA PRO A 195 7.67 18.37 -21.89
C PRO A 195 7.59 17.75 -23.27
N ARG A 196 6.60 16.87 -23.48
CA ARG A 196 6.40 16.20 -24.75
C ARG A 196 6.18 17.39 -25.61
N ALA A 197 7.17 17.69 -26.46
CA ALA A 197 7.20 18.93 -27.19
C ALA A 197 5.79 19.13 -27.70
N LEU A 198 5.15 20.23 -27.29
CA LEU A 198 3.90 20.65 -27.87
C LEU A 198 4.24 20.96 -29.32
N VAL A 199 4.34 19.91 -30.13
CA VAL A 199 4.34 20.01 -31.57
C VAL A 199 2.90 20.41 -31.84
N GLY A 200 2.69 21.72 -31.89
CA GLY A 200 1.48 22.34 -32.41
C GLY A 200 1.33 21.95 -33.87
N GLY A 201 0.86 20.73 -34.09
CA GLY A 201 0.39 20.20 -35.35
C GLY A 201 -1.00 19.65 -35.11
N SER A 202 -1.95 20.03 -35.96
CA SER A 202 -3.32 19.54 -35.95
C SER A 202 -3.34 18.03 -36.20
N THR A 203 -3.13 17.24 -35.15
CA THR A 203 -3.31 15.80 -35.23
C THR A 203 -4.82 15.55 -35.33
N TYR A 204 -5.26 14.83 -36.35
CA TYR A 204 -6.65 14.44 -36.55
C TYR A 204 -6.71 12.91 -36.69
N TYR A 205 -7.47 12.25 -35.84
CA TYR A 205 -7.72 10.81 -35.93
C TYR A 205 -9.09 10.54 -36.54
N ALA A 206 -9.16 9.83 -37.66
CA ALA A 206 -10.42 9.55 -38.34
C ALA A 206 -11.40 8.74 -37.48
N ASN A 207 -10.89 7.79 -36.68
CA ASN A 207 -11.66 6.90 -35.80
C ASN A 207 -10.73 6.29 -34.73
N CYS A 208 -11.29 5.46 -33.84
CA CYS A 208 -10.53 4.83 -32.76
C CYS A 208 -9.47 3.82 -33.22
N ASP A 209 -9.59 3.24 -34.42
CA ASP A 209 -8.57 2.36 -34.96
C ASP A 209 -7.31 3.15 -35.30
N ALA A 210 -7.45 4.38 -35.83
CA ALA A 210 -6.33 5.28 -36.06
C ALA A 210 -5.66 5.72 -34.75
N VAL A 211 -6.44 5.94 -33.69
CA VAL A 211 -5.93 6.29 -32.35
C VAL A 211 -5.11 5.12 -31.77
N ARG A 212 -5.63 3.89 -31.86
CA ARG A 212 -4.93 2.67 -31.39
C ARG A 212 -3.69 2.36 -32.21
N ALA A 213 -3.77 2.47 -33.55
CA ALA A 213 -2.63 2.27 -34.44
C ALA A 213 -1.49 3.27 -34.18
N ALA A 214 -1.82 4.48 -33.73
CA ALA A 214 -0.86 5.50 -33.33
C ALA A 214 -0.35 5.33 -31.88
N GLY A 215 -0.82 4.33 -31.13
CA GLY A 215 -0.47 4.13 -29.72
C GLY A 215 -0.98 5.23 -28.80
N ALA A 216 -2.05 5.94 -29.21
CA ALA A 216 -2.60 7.09 -28.50
C ALA A 216 -3.89 6.77 -27.70
N ALA A 217 -4.31 5.49 -27.66
CA ALA A 217 -5.50 5.06 -26.92
C ALA A 217 -5.13 4.58 -25.49
N PRO A 218 -5.93 4.90 -24.46
CA PRO A 218 -7.07 5.83 -24.49
C PRO A 218 -6.63 7.29 -24.67
N ILE A 219 -7.41 8.08 -25.42
CA ILE A 219 -7.13 9.50 -25.72
C ILE A 219 -8.01 10.42 -24.88
N HIS A 220 -7.45 11.40 -24.19
CA HIS A 220 -8.19 12.19 -23.19
C HIS A 220 -8.53 13.60 -23.69
N VAL A 221 -9.54 14.24 -23.09
CA VAL A 221 -9.84 15.66 -23.32
C VAL A 221 -8.57 16.50 -23.09
N GLY A 222 -8.15 17.22 -24.15
CA GLY A 222 -6.94 18.05 -24.14
C GLY A 222 -5.74 17.44 -24.86
N ASP A 223 -5.79 16.14 -25.19
CA ASP A 223 -4.76 15.50 -26.01
C ASP A 223 -4.83 15.97 -27.47
N PRO A 224 -3.68 16.11 -28.16
CA PRO A 224 -3.65 16.40 -29.60
C PRO A 224 -4.44 15.35 -30.39
N GLY A 225 -5.46 15.78 -31.12
CA GLY A 225 -6.33 14.90 -31.91
C GLY A 225 -7.52 14.31 -31.15
N TYR A 226 -7.68 14.66 -29.87
CA TYR A 226 -8.93 14.41 -29.17
C TYR A 226 -10.09 15.11 -29.86
N SER A 227 -11.21 14.40 -29.99
CA SER A 227 -12.48 14.97 -30.45
C SER A 227 -13.65 14.20 -29.84
N ARG A 228 -14.76 14.89 -29.54
CA ARG A 228 -15.98 14.30 -28.95
C ARG A 228 -16.57 13.11 -29.70
N ARG A 229 -16.18 12.87 -30.96
CA ARG A 229 -16.62 11.69 -31.73
C ARG A 229 -15.89 10.40 -31.36
N LEU A 230 -14.74 10.52 -30.68
CA LEU A 230 -13.92 9.41 -30.22
C LEU A 230 -14.33 8.99 -28.80
N ASP A 231 -14.99 9.88 -28.08
CA ASP A 231 -15.54 9.72 -26.73
C ASP A 231 -17.05 9.47 -26.85
N ARG A 232 -17.43 8.18 -26.83
CA ARG A 232 -18.80 7.75 -27.16
C ARG A 232 -19.78 8.03 -26.01
N ASP A 233 -19.32 7.95 -24.78
CA ASP A 233 -20.11 8.12 -23.56
C ASP A 233 -19.94 9.49 -22.91
N GLY A 234 -18.99 10.30 -23.38
CA GLY A 234 -18.87 11.71 -23.04
C GLY A 234 -18.20 11.96 -21.70
N ASP A 235 -17.45 10.99 -21.18
CA ASP A 235 -16.83 11.03 -19.86
C ASP A 235 -15.45 11.72 -19.87
N GLY A 236 -14.95 12.06 -21.07
CA GLY A 236 -13.67 12.69 -21.31
C GLY A 236 -12.55 11.72 -21.69
N VAL A 237 -12.85 10.43 -21.87
CA VAL A 237 -11.94 9.39 -22.34
C VAL A 237 -12.42 8.80 -23.66
N GLY A 238 -11.67 9.08 -24.72
CA GLY A 238 -11.93 8.57 -26.06
C GLY A 238 -11.26 7.22 -26.33
N CYS A 239 -11.95 6.37 -27.08
CA CYS A 239 -11.42 5.12 -27.62
C CYS A 239 -10.92 4.10 -26.58
N GLU A 240 -11.62 4.01 -25.46
CA GLU A 240 -11.53 2.89 -24.52
C GLU A 240 -11.76 1.52 -25.20
#